data_AF-A0A969TEI8-F1
#
_entry.id   AF-A0A969TEI8-F1
#
_cell.length_a   1.000
_cell.length_b   1.000
_cell.length_c   1.000
_cell.angle_alpha   90.00
_cell.angle_beta   90.00
_cell.angle_gamma   90.00
#
_symmetry.space_group_name_H-M   'P 1'
#
loop_
_entity.id
_entity.type
_entity.pdbx_description
1 polymer ?
#
loop_
_entity_poly.entity_id
_entity_poly.type
_entity_poly.pdbx_seq_one_letter_code
_entity_poly.pdbx_strand_id
1 'polypeptide(L)'
;MPAWLNWFAMVFQAILLRPWLFALILAANLFGAIVGGIYWYGPMLWTSPWWAMPFVPDCPLAALLWSIAALGVWAKQRWYFFYALTAFACIKYGAWTIAFWLWTWLQAGQIFPLEALLFVSHIGLLLQGLLLVTFVQPLAMPGRIAVVSWFILSVQVDYRLGFHPPLGGFVSVSFAFWVATLLTALLATGLLLLPLDQRRSLCEASTSP
;
A
#
# COMPACT_ATOMS: atom_id res chain seq x y z
N MET A 1 18.92 -3.33 -12.64
CA MET A 1 17.87 -3.60 -11.63
C MET A 1 17.95 -5.06 -11.23
N PRO A 2 17.74 -5.42 -9.95
CA PRO A 2 17.54 -6.80 -9.50
C PRO A 2 16.55 -7.60 -10.36
N ALA A 3 16.78 -8.90 -10.55
CA ALA A 3 15.96 -9.77 -11.40
C ALA A 3 14.47 -9.78 -11.00
N TRP A 4 14.17 -9.71 -9.70
CA TRP A 4 12.79 -9.68 -9.21
C TRP A 4 12.04 -8.41 -9.63
N LEU A 5 12.69 -7.24 -9.63
CA LEU A 5 12.08 -5.98 -10.08
C LEU A 5 11.73 -6.03 -11.58
N ASN A 6 12.60 -6.63 -12.39
CA ASN A 6 12.32 -6.82 -13.81
C ASN A 6 11.09 -7.71 -14.03
N TRP A 7 10.95 -8.79 -13.24
CA TRP A 7 9.79 -9.66 -13.30
C TRP A 7 8.48 -8.91 -12.98
N PHE A 8 8.44 -8.15 -11.88
CA PHE A 8 7.25 -7.35 -11.53
C PHE A 8 6.94 -6.28 -12.58
N ALA A 9 7.95 -5.64 -13.16
CA ALA A 9 7.75 -4.65 -14.22
C ALA A 9 7.13 -5.28 -15.47
N MET A 10 7.60 -6.46 -15.88
CA MET A 10 7.02 -7.22 -17.00
C MET A 10 5.57 -7.63 -16.72
N VAL A 11 5.28 -8.11 -15.51
CA VAL A 11 3.91 -8.46 -15.11
C VAL A 11 3.00 -7.25 -15.16
N PHE A 12 3.42 -6.11 -14.62
CA PHE A 12 2.59 -4.91 -14.63
C PHE A 12 2.36 -4.42 -16.07
N GLN A 13 3.40 -4.40 -16.91
CA GLN A 13 3.24 -4.06 -18.32
C GLN A 13 2.27 -5.02 -19.04
N ALA A 14 2.35 -6.32 -18.78
CA ALA A 14 1.42 -7.31 -19.35
C ALA A 14 -0.04 -7.07 -18.92
N ILE A 15 -0.26 -6.59 -17.69
CA ILE A 15 -1.59 -6.16 -17.21
C ILE A 15 -2.05 -4.91 -17.98
N LEU A 16 -1.20 -3.88 -18.05
CA LEU A 16 -1.53 -2.60 -18.70
C LEU A 16 -1.82 -2.75 -20.21
N LEU A 17 -1.19 -3.72 -20.86
CA LEU A 17 -1.40 -4.04 -22.28
C LEU A 17 -2.70 -4.81 -22.57
N ARG A 18 -3.41 -5.28 -21.53
CA ARG A 18 -4.68 -6.01 -21.66
C ARG A 18 -5.82 -5.19 -21.07
N PRO A 19 -6.56 -4.40 -21.89
CA PRO A 19 -7.54 -3.44 -21.38
C PRO A 19 -8.62 -4.06 -20.49
N TRP A 20 -9.08 -5.27 -20.81
CA TRP A 20 -10.11 -5.97 -20.02
C TRP A 20 -9.59 -6.36 -18.63
N LEU A 21 -8.35 -6.85 -18.53
CA LEU A 21 -7.74 -7.25 -17.27
C LEU A 21 -7.45 -6.03 -16.40
N PHE A 22 -6.94 -4.97 -17.03
CA PHE A 22 -6.70 -3.70 -16.38
C PHE A 22 -8.00 -3.09 -15.83
N ALA A 23 -9.05 -3.03 -16.65
CA ALA A 23 -10.35 -2.53 -16.24
C ALA A 23 -10.98 -3.38 -15.12
N LEU A 24 -10.82 -4.71 -15.16
CA LEU A 24 -11.30 -5.61 -14.12
C LEU A 24 -10.59 -5.34 -12.78
N ILE A 25 -9.27 -5.17 -12.78
CA ILE A 25 -8.50 -4.86 -11.56
C ILE A 25 -8.91 -3.49 -11.00
N LEU A 26 -9.07 -2.47 -11.86
CA LEU A 26 -9.55 -1.16 -11.44
C LEU A 26 -10.96 -1.24 -10.83
N ALA A 27 -11.87 -1.97 -11.47
CA ALA A 27 -13.23 -2.16 -10.98
C ALA A 27 -13.24 -2.91 -9.63
N ALA A 28 -12.42 -3.95 -9.48
CA ALA A 28 -12.28 -4.69 -8.23
C ALA A 28 -11.74 -3.80 -7.09
N ASN A 29 -10.74 -2.96 -7.38
CA ASN A 29 -10.21 -2.00 -6.40
C ASN A 29 -11.22 -0.91 -6.03
N LEU A 30 -11.95 -0.36 -7.00
CA LEU A 30 -13.01 0.63 -6.72
C LEU A 30 -14.14 0.01 -5.91
N PHE A 31 -14.57 -1.20 -6.27
CA PHE A 31 -15.57 -1.94 -5.51
C PHE A 31 -15.08 -2.20 -4.07
N GLY A 32 -13.86 -2.73 -3.91
CA GLY A 32 -13.25 -2.95 -2.60
C GLY A 32 -13.10 -1.67 -1.78
N ALA A 33 -12.73 -0.55 -2.41
CA ALA A 33 -12.61 0.74 -1.75
C ALA A 33 -13.98 1.28 -1.28
N ILE A 34 -15.01 1.20 -2.11
CA ILE A 34 -16.35 1.68 -1.77
C ILE A 34 -16.97 0.79 -0.70
N VAL A 35 -17.01 -0.53 -0.93
CA VAL A 35 -17.61 -1.49 0.00
C VAL A 35 -16.81 -1.53 1.31
N GLY A 36 -15.50 -1.68 1.24
CA GLY A 36 -14.64 -1.66 2.42
C GLY A 36 -14.76 -0.35 3.20
N GLY A 37 -14.76 0.79 2.50
CA GLY A 37 -14.91 2.11 3.10
C GLY A 37 -16.24 2.28 3.83
N ILE A 38 -17.35 1.82 3.24
CA ILE A 38 -18.68 1.92 3.85
C ILE A 38 -18.82 0.97 5.04
N TYR A 39 -18.50 -0.32 4.86
CA TYR A 39 -18.82 -1.35 5.85
C TYR A 39 -17.85 -1.39 7.03
N TRP A 40 -16.55 -1.18 6.82
CA TRP A 40 -15.55 -1.23 7.90
C TRP A 40 -15.29 0.14 8.52
N TYR A 41 -15.31 1.20 7.71
CA TYR A 41 -14.87 2.54 8.15
C TYR A 41 -16.01 3.56 8.17
N GLY A 42 -17.18 3.27 7.61
CA GLY A 42 -18.28 4.24 7.48
C GLY A 42 -18.67 4.91 8.81
N PRO A 43 -18.96 4.15 9.88
CA PRO A 43 -19.26 4.73 11.18
C PRO A 43 -18.13 5.62 11.74
N MET A 44 -16.88 5.24 11.48
CA MET A 44 -15.71 5.97 11.94
C MET A 44 -15.50 7.25 11.14
N LEU A 45 -15.62 7.20 9.81
CA LEU A 45 -15.55 8.37 8.92
C LEU A 45 -16.62 9.41 9.26
N TRP A 46 -17.81 8.97 9.70
CA TRP A 46 -18.90 9.89 10.02
C TRP A 46 -18.72 10.63 11.34
N THR A 47 -17.94 10.07 12.25
CA THR A 47 -17.72 10.59 13.61
C THR A 47 -16.33 11.17 13.81
N SER A 48 -15.41 10.90 12.89
CA SER A 48 -14.02 11.36 12.96
C SER A 48 -13.90 12.84 12.62
N PRO A 49 -12.97 13.57 13.26
CA PRO A 49 -12.65 14.91 12.85
C PRO A 49 -12.07 14.93 11.44
N TRP A 50 -12.29 16.03 10.72
CA TRP A 50 -11.89 16.16 9.30
C TRP A 50 -10.40 15.90 9.04
N TRP A 51 -9.52 16.18 10.01
CA TRP A 51 -8.08 15.96 9.88
C TRP A 51 -7.68 14.48 9.96
N ALA A 52 -8.52 13.62 10.56
CA ALA A 52 -8.28 12.17 10.69
C ALA A 52 -8.74 11.40 9.44
N MET A 53 -9.65 11.98 8.65
CA MET A 53 -10.23 11.38 7.45
C MET A 53 -9.23 10.81 6.42
N PRO A 54 -8.03 11.39 6.18
CA PRO A 54 -7.08 10.77 5.26
C PRO A 54 -6.30 9.58 5.86
N PHE A 55 -6.40 9.33 7.17
CA PHE A 55 -5.77 8.21 7.85
C PHE A 55 -6.75 7.06 8.11
N VAL A 56 -8.01 7.38 8.44
CA VAL A 56 -9.04 6.40 8.81
C VAL A 56 -9.25 5.30 7.74
N PRO A 57 -9.44 5.58 6.44
CA PRO A 57 -9.88 4.56 5.48
C PRO A 57 -8.74 3.69 4.93
N ASP A 58 -7.68 3.43 5.70
CA ASP A 58 -6.55 2.50 5.45
C ASP A 58 -6.53 1.76 4.09
N CYS A 59 -6.98 0.50 4.06
CA CYS A 59 -6.95 -0.37 2.89
C CYS A 59 -7.86 0.13 1.76
N PRO A 60 -9.10 0.60 2.03
CA PRO A 60 -9.93 1.26 1.01
C PRO A 60 -9.25 2.42 0.28
N LEU A 61 -8.57 3.29 1.03
CA LEU A 61 -7.82 4.42 0.48
C LEU A 61 -6.65 3.92 -0.34
N ALA A 62 -5.88 2.94 0.16
CA ALA A 62 -4.77 2.36 -0.59
C ALA A 62 -5.21 1.79 -1.94
N ALA A 63 -6.34 1.07 -1.99
CA ALA A 63 -6.89 0.52 -3.23
C ALA A 63 -7.32 1.64 -4.21
N LEU A 64 -7.94 2.72 -3.70
CA LEU A 64 -8.31 3.89 -4.51
C LEU A 64 -7.08 4.61 -5.06
N LEU A 65 -6.09 4.88 -4.21
CA LEU A 65 -4.83 5.51 -4.59
C LEU A 65 -4.09 4.67 -5.63
N TRP A 66 -4.11 3.34 -5.50
CA TRP A 66 -3.53 2.45 -6.49
C TRP A 66 -4.22 2.57 -7.84
N SER A 67 -5.55 2.61 -7.87
CA SER A 67 -6.30 2.80 -9.12
C SER A 67 -5.92 4.10 -9.83
N ILE A 68 -5.77 5.20 -9.08
CA ILE A 68 -5.32 6.49 -9.63
C ILE A 68 -3.86 6.39 -10.11
N ALA A 69 -2.98 5.76 -9.34
CA ALA A 69 -1.58 5.60 -9.70
C ALA A 69 -1.41 4.75 -10.95
N ALA A 70 -2.17 3.68 -11.06
CA ALA A 70 -2.20 2.78 -12.21
C ALA A 70 -2.67 3.50 -13.49
N LEU A 71 -3.70 4.36 -13.39
CA LEU A 71 -4.10 5.24 -14.50
C LEU A 71 -3.01 6.24 -14.87
N GLY A 72 -2.32 6.82 -13.88
CA GLY A 72 -1.16 7.68 -14.11
C GLY A 72 -0.04 6.96 -14.87
N VAL A 73 0.29 5.73 -14.47
CA VAL A 73 1.30 4.90 -15.15
C VAL A 73 0.85 4.57 -16.58
N TRP A 74 -0.41 4.16 -16.77
CA TRP A 74 -0.98 3.89 -18.09
C TRP A 74 -0.94 5.13 -19.00
N ALA A 75 -1.24 6.31 -18.46
CA ALA A 75 -1.15 7.60 -19.13
C ALA A 75 0.29 8.17 -19.20
N LYS A 76 1.31 7.38 -18.86
CA LYS A 76 2.74 7.72 -18.89
C LYS A 76 3.11 8.95 -18.05
N GLN A 77 2.36 9.21 -16.98
CA GLN A 77 2.59 10.29 -16.03
C GLN A 77 3.81 10.01 -15.14
N ARG A 78 4.47 11.07 -14.67
CA ARG A 78 5.70 11.02 -13.86
C ARG A 78 5.45 11.38 -12.40
N TRP A 79 4.39 10.87 -11.80
CA TRP A 79 4.00 11.17 -10.41
C TRP A 79 4.77 10.32 -9.39
N TYR A 80 6.10 10.32 -9.47
CA TYR A 80 6.94 9.38 -8.70
C TYR A 80 6.73 9.46 -7.18
N PHE A 81 6.48 10.66 -6.65
CA PHE A 81 6.14 10.83 -5.22
C PHE A 81 4.83 10.11 -4.88
N PHE A 82 3.80 10.33 -5.70
CA PHE A 82 2.50 9.69 -5.53
C PHE A 82 2.62 8.16 -5.67
N TYR A 83 3.39 7.67 -6.65
CA TYR A 83 3.62 6.24 -6.81
C TYR A 83 4.31 5.61 -5.59
N ALA A 84 5.27 6.32 -4.99
CA ALA A 84 5.94 5.85 -3.77
C ALA A 84 5.00 5.83 -2.56
N LEU A 85 4.23 6.91 -2.35
CA LEU A 85 3.23 7.00 -1.29
C LEU A 85 2.21 5.86 -1.40
N THR A 86 1.66 5.65 -2.60
CA THR A 86 0.67 4.62 -2.90
C THR A 86 1.25 3.22 -2.75
N ALA A 87 2.45 2.96 -3.26
CA ALA A 87 3.11 1.67 -3.10
C ALA A 87 3.34 1.35 -1.62
N PHE A 88 3.78 2.35 -0.84
CA PHE A 88 3.93 2.22 0.62
C PHE A 88 2.59 1.86 1.28
N ALA A 89 1.51 2.58 0.96
CA ALA A 89 0.17 2.31 1.48
C ALA A 89 -0.26 0.86 1.18
N CYS A 90 -0.21 0.46 -0.09
CA CYS A 90 -0.62 -0.87 -0.53
C CYS A 90 0.15 -1.99 0.17
N ILE A 91 1.48 -1.86 0.29
CA ILE A 91 2.31 -2.89 0.92
C ILE A 91 2.05 -2.91 2.44
N LYS A 92 2.04 -1.74 3.11
CA LYS A 92 1.80 -1.64 4.56
C LYS A 92 0.45 -2.26 4.92
N TYR A 93 -0.62 -1.77 4.31
CA TYR A 93 -1.98 -2.16 4.68
C TYR A 93 -2.32 -3.57 4.19
N GLY A 94 -1.83 -3.98 3.02
CA GLY A 94 -1.96 -5.36 2.55
C GLY A 94 -1.28 -6.35 3.51
N ALA A 95 -0.03 -6.09 3.89
CA ALA A 95 0.71 -6.95 4.82
C ALA A 95 0.11 -6.96 6.23
N TRP A 96 -0.35 -5.80 6.71
CA TRP A 96 -1.00 -5.69 8.01
C TRP A 96 -2.27 -6.54 8.07
N THR A 97 -3.13 -6.48 7.04
CA THR A 97 -4.38 -7.26 7.01
C THR A 97 -4.12 -8.76 6.86
N ILE A 98 -3.09 -9.15 6.11
CA ILE A 98 -2.63 -10.55 6.04
C ILE A 98 -2.25 -11.04 7.44
N ALA A 99 -1.43 -10.28 8.17
CA ALA A 99 -1.03 -10.64 9.53
C ALA A 99 -2.22 -10.68 10.51
N PHE A 100 -3.15 -9.74 10.39
CA PHE A 100 -4.39 -9.70 11.17
C PHE A 100 -5.22 -10.98 11.02
N TRP A 101 -5.47 -11.43 9.79
CA TRP A 101 -6.27 -12.62 9.54
C TRP A 101 -5.55 -13.92 9.90
N LEU A 102 -4.25 -14.03 9.61
CA LEU A 102 -3.45 -15.19 10.05
C LEU A 102 -3.49 -15.33 11.57
N TRP A 103 -3.30 -14.23 12.31
CA TRP A 103 -3.41 -14.25 13.76
C TRP A 103 -4.81 -14.65 14.23
N THR A 104 -5.84 -14.08 13.62
CA THR A 104 -7.23 -14.41 13.95
C THR A 104 -7.51 -15.91 13.78
N TRP A 105 -7.06 -16.52 12.69
CA TRP A 105 -7.26 -17.96 12.43
C TRP A 105 -6.45 -18.86 13.36
N LEU A 106 -5.23 -18.45 13.72
CA LEU A 106 -4.43 -19.15 14.72
C LEU A 106 -5.14 -19.21 16.08
N GLN A 107 -5.82 -18.14 16.47
CA GLN A 107 -6.53 -18.06 17.75
C GLN A 107 -7.93 -18.68 17.69
N ALA A 108 -8.67 -18.47 16.61
CA ALA A 108 -10.05 -18.92 16.46
C ALA A 108 -10.16 -20.40 16.07
N GLY A 109 -9.13 -20.97 15.44
CA GLY A 109 -9.11 -22.35 14.97
C GLY A 109 -10.04 -22.64 13.78
N GLN A 110 -10.58 -21.61 13.13
CA GLN A 110 -11.50 -21.71 12.00
C GLN A 110 -11.32 -20.53 11.04
N ILE A 111 -11.75 -20.72 9.79
CA ILE A 111 -11.67 -19.73 8.71
C ILE A 111 -13.08 -19.53 8.14
N PHE A 112 -13.57 -18.29 8.13
CA PHE A 112 -14.84 -17.98 7.48
C PHE A 112 -14.65 -17.47 6.05
N PRO A 113 -15.64 -17.68 5.14
CA PRO A 113 -15.50 -17.31 3.72
C PRO A 113 -15.19 -15.83 3.48
N LEU A 114 -15.81 -14.92 4.24
CA LEU A 114 -15.56 -13.49 4.12
C LEU A 114 -14.12 -13.12 4.51
N GLU A 115 -13.59 -13.76 5.57
CA GLU A 115 -12.23 -13.55 6.05
C GLU A 115 -11.21 -14.02 5.01
N ALA A 116 -11.45 -15.18 4.40
CA ALA A 116 -10.62 -15.71 3.32
C ALA A 116 -10.62 -14.77 2.09
N LEU A 117 -11.79 -14.23 1.73
CA LEU A 117 -11.91 -13.23 0.65
C LEU A 117 -11.12 -11.95 0.97
N LEU A 118 -11.21 -11.47 2.21
CA LEU A 118 -10.46 -10.29 2.66
C LEU A 118 -8.96 -10.58 2.65
N PHE A 119 -8.54 -11.73 3.18
CA PHE A 119 -7.14 -12.14 3.15
C PHE A 119 -6.58 -12.19 1.72
N VAL A 120 -7.27 -12.87 0.79
CA VAL A 120 -6.83 -13.00 -0.61
C VAL A 120 -6.83 -11.64 -1.32
N SER A 121 -7.85 -10.81 -1.12
CA SER A 121 -7.88 -9.48 -1.73
C SER A 121 -6.73 -8.58 -1.24
N HIS A 122 -6.30 -8.74 0.02
CA HIS A 122 -5.16 -7.99 0.57
C HIS A 122 -3.79 -8.54 0.14
N ILE A 123 -3.68 -9.83 -0.21
CA ILE A 123 -2.54 -10.32 -0.98
C ILE A 123 -2.49 -9.61 -2.33
N GLY A 124 -3.62 -9.48 -3.02
CA GLY A 124 -3.74 -8.69 -4.24
C GLY A 124 -3.26 -7.25 -4.06
N LEU A 125 -3.72 -6.57 -3.01
CA LEU A 125 -3.31 -5.20 -2.67
C LEU A 125 -1.80 -5.09 -2.40
N LEU A 126 -1.22 -6.02 -1.66
CA LEU A 126 0.22 -6.07 -1.40
C LEU A 126 1.01 -6.21 -2.71
N LEU A 127 0.60 -7.15 -3.58
CA LEU A 127 1.23 -7.38 -4.88
C LEU A 127 1.10 -6.16 -5.79
N GLN A 128 -0.06 -5.50 -5.78
CA GLN A 128 -0.28 -4.23 -6.48
C GLN A 128 0.70 -3.14 -6.04
N GLY A 129 0.99 -3.03 -4.75
CA GLY A 129 2.04 -2.15 -4.23
C GLY A 129 3.42 -2.50 -4.78
N LEU A 130 3.80 -3.79 -4.78
CA LEU A 130 5.08 -4.26 -5.34
C LEU A 130 5.20 -3.98 -6.85
N LEU A 131 4.12 -4.15 -7.60
CA LEU A 131 4.06 -3.79 -9.02
C LEU A 131 4.35 -2.28 -9.19
N LEU A 132 3.71 -1.44 -8.37
CA LEU A 132 3.86 0.02 -8.46
C LEU A 132 5.27 0.51 -8.09
N VAL A 133 5.98 -0.18 -7.18
CA VAL A 133 7.39 0.13 -6.85
C VAL A 133 8.28 0.17 -8.09
N THR A 134 8.01 -0.68 -9.08
CA THR A 134 8.82 -0.74 -10.33
C THR A 134 8.73 0.53 -11.19
N PHE A 135 7.74 1.38 -10.95
CA PHE A 135 7.53 2.65 -11.64
C PHE A 135 7.94 3.87 -10.78
N VAL A 136 8.36 3.64 -9.54
CA VAL A 136 8.90 4.69 -8.66
C VAL A 136 10.33 4.99 -9.09
N GLN A 137 10.57 6.23 -9.50
CA GLN A 137 11.94 6.73 -9.72
C GLN A 137 12.53 7.24 -8.39
N PRO A 138 13.87 7.32 -8.27
CA PRO A 138 14.51 7.86 -7.08
C PRO A 138 13.94 9.22 -6.69
N LEU A 139 13.41 9.30 -5.47
CA LEU A 139 12.90 10.52 -4.87
C LEU A 139 14.02 11.28 -4.18
N ALA A 140 14.00 12.60 -4.26
CA ALA A 140 14.82 13.45 -3.40
C ALA A 140 14.50 13.20 -1.92
N MET A 141 15.49 13.42 -1.05
CA MET A 141 15.38 13.13 0.38
C MET A 141 14.14 13.75 1.06
N PRO A 142 13.74 15.02 0.78
CA PRO A 142 12.52 15.59 1.36
C PRO A 142 11.26 14.80 1.02
N GLY A 143 11.14 14.29 -0.21
CA GLY A 143 10.00 13.48 -0.63
C GLY A 143 9.94 12.15 0.11
N ARG A 144 11.09 11.52 0.35
CA ARG A 144 11.17 10.28 1.14
C ARG A 144 10.77 10.51 2.59
N ILE A 145 11.29 11.57 3.20
CA ILE A 145 10.94 11.97 4.56
C ILE A 145 9.44 12.25 4.67
N ALA A 146 8.84 12.92 3.69
CA ALA A 146 7.41 13.19 3.69
C ALA A 146 6.56 11.90 3.68
N VAL A 147 6.90 10.93 2.83
CA VAL A 147 6.22 9.62 2.81
C VAL A 147 6.38 8.89 4.13
N VAL A 148 7.60 8.80 4.66
CA VAL A 148 7.86 8.13 5.95
C VAL A 148 7.11 8.81 7.09
N SER A 149 7.15 10.14 7.14
CA SER A 149 6.47 10.92 8.18
C SER A 149 4.96 10.70 8.14
N TRP A 150 4.37 10.62 6.94
CA TRP A 150 2.95 10.31 6.79
C TRP A 150 2.56 8.98 7.44
N PHE A 151 3.33 7.92 7.20
CA PHE A 151 2.99 6.60 7.74
C PHE A 151 3.34 6.43 9.22
N ILE A 152 4.35 7.15 9.73
CA ILE A 152 4.59 7.27 11.17
C ILE A 152 3.41 7.95 11.86
N LEU A 153 2.92 9.07 11.28
CA LEU A 153 1.75 9.77 11.79
C LEU A 153 0.50 8.88 11.75
N SER A 154 0.27 8.13 10.66
CA SER A 154 -0.81 7.12 10.60
C SER A 154 -0.76 6.18 11.80
N VAL A 155 0.40 5.58 12.12
CA VAL A 155 0.49 4.69 13.30
C VAL A 155 0.10 5.40 14.61
N GLN A 156 0.41 6.68 14.76
CA GLN A 156 -0.01 7.44 15.95
C GLN A 156 -1.53 7.69 15.95
N VAL A 157 -2.08 8.09 14.80
CA VAL A 157 -3.52 8.35 14.64
C VAL A 157 -4.31 7.07 14.93
N ASP A 158 -3.89 5.95 14.38
CA ASP A 158 -4.59 4.67 14.51
C ASP A 158 -4.59 4.20 15.97
N TYR A 159 -3.41 4.12 16.61
CA TYR A 159 -3.26 3.40 17.87
C TYR A 159 -3.12 4.28 19.12
N ARG A 160 -2.70 5.54 19.00
CA ARG A 160 -2.71 6.47 20.15
C ARG A 160 -4.00 7.26 20.25
N LEU A 161 -4.58 7.64 19.11
CA LEU A 161 -5.82 8.41 19.06
C LEU A 161 -7.05 7.53 18.84
N GLY A 162 -6.87 6.23 18.59
CA GLY A 162 -7.94 5.24 18.53
C GLY A 162 -8.70 5.22 17.20
N PHE A 163 -8.10 5.74 16.11
CA PHE A 163 -8.69 5.75 14.78
C PHE A 163 -8.41 4.47 13.96
N HIS A 164 -8.02 3.38 14.61
CA HIS A 164 -7.75 2.09 13.96
C HIS A 164 -9.05 1.37 13.55
N PRO A 165 -8.99 0.45 12.56
CA PRO A 165 -10.13 -0.38 12.20
C PRO A 165 -10.63 -1.24 13.37
N PRO A 166 -11.90 -1.67 13.35
CA PRO A 166 -12.44 -2.59 14.34
C PRO A 166 -11.58 -3.85 14.44
N LEU A 167 -10.94 -4.04 15.60
CA LEU A 167 -10.17 -5.24 15.87
C LEU A 167 -11.14 -6.31 16.37
N GLY A 168 -11.15 -7.49 15.74
CA GLY A 168 -11.94 -8.62 16.21
C GLY A 168 -11.50 -9.07 17.60
N GLY A 169 -12.32 -9.89 18.28
CA GLY A 169 -12.04 -10.33 19.65
C GLY A 169 -10.72 -11.11 19.85
N PHE A 170 -10.07 -11.53 18.77
CA PHE A 170 -8.82 -12.30 18.79
C PHE A 170 -7.55 -11.47 18.59
N VAL A 171 -7.67 -10.19 18.20
CA VAL A 171 -6.53 -9.32 17.89
C VAL A 171 -6.49 -8.18 18.90
N SER A 172 -5.43 -8.12 19.71
CA SER A 172 -5.24 -7.02 20.65
C SER A 172 -4.74 -5.74 19.95
N VAL A 173 -5.07 -4.58 20.52
CA VAL A 173 -4.53 -3.28 20.07
C VAL A 173 -3.00 -3.29 20.08
N SER A 174 -2.38 -3.92 21.08
CA SER A 174 -0.92 -4.04 21.20
C SER A 174 -0.32 -4.82 20.02
N PHE A 175 -0.91 -5.96 19.66
CA PHE A 175 -0.47 -6.74 18.49
C PHE A 175 -0.57 -5.91 17.21
N ALA A 176 -1.74 -5.31 16.96
CA ALA A 176 -1.99 -4.49 15.78
C ALA A 176 -1.00 -3.31 15.67
N PHE A 177 -0.73 -2.63 16.79
CA PHE A 177 0.24 -1.54 16.90
C PHE A 177 1.66 -1.99 16.53
N TRP A 178 2.14 -3.10 17.09
CA TRP A 178 3.50 -3.58 16.81
C TRP A 178 3.67 -4.03 15.37
N VAL A 179 2.69 -4.74 14.80
CA VAL A 179 2.71 -5.11 13.38
C VAL A 179 2.77 -3.86 12.50
N ALA A 180 1.91 -2.86 12.76
CA ALA A 180 1.90 -1.62 11.98
C ALA A 180 3.21 -0.84 12.09
N THR A 181 3.79 -0.79 13.30
CA THR A 181 5.07 -0.12 13.58
C THR A 181 6.23 -0.81 12.85
N LEU A 182 6.32 -2.14 12.94
CA LEU A 182 7.37 -2.92 12.29
C LEU A 182 7.30 -2.79 10.77
N LEU A 183 6.10 -2.93 10.18
CA LEU A 183 5.91 -2.75 8.75
C LEU A 183 6.31 -1.33 8.30
N THR A 184 5.91 -0.30 9.07
CA THR A 184 6.27 1.09 8.78
C THR A 184 7.79 1.29 8.87
N ALA A 185 8.45 0.74 9.88
CA ALA A 185 9.89 0.85 10.07
C ALA A 185 10.67 0.14 8.94
N LEU A 186 10.25 -1.06 8.53
CA LEU A 186 10.87 -1.82 7.44
C LEU A 186 10.74 -1.09 6.11
N LEU A 187 9.53 -0.61 5.78
CA LEU A 187 9.29 0.12 4.54
C LEU A 187 9.99 1.49 4.54
N ALA A 188 10.02 2.20 5.68
CA ALA A 188 10.75 3.45 5.82
C ALA A 188 12.25 3.24 5.61
N THR A 189 12.82 2.19 6.21
CA THR A 189 14.22 1.81 6.03
C THR A 189 14.51 1.52 4.56
N GLY A 190 13.66 0.73 3.90
CA GLY A 190 13.78 0.46 2.46
C GLY A 190 13.75 1.75 1.64
N LEU A 191 12.77 2.63 1.86
CA LEU A 191 12.62 3.87 1.09
C LEU A 191 13.78 4.86 1.31
N LEU A 192 14.30 4.96 2.53
CA LEU A 192 15.39 5.88 2.87
C LEU A 192 16.74 5.38 2.35
N LEU A 193 16.97 4.06 2.36
CA LEU A 193 18.24 3.46 1.90
C LEU A 193 18.33 3.25 0.39
N LEU A 194 17.23 3.38 -0.37
CA LEU A 194 17.27 3.27 -1.83
C LEU A 194 18.27 4.29 -2.42
N PRO A 195 19.16 3.92 -3.36
CA PRO A 195 20.10 4.88 -3.93
C PRO A 195 19.40 6.10 -4.56
N LEU A 196 19.90 7.31 -4.29
CA LEU A 196 19.37 8.56 -4.88
C LEU A 196 19.69 8.67 -6.37
N ASP A 197 20.82 8.09 -6.81
CA ASP A 197 21.33 8.19 -8.16
C ASP A 197 21.32 6.82 -8.86
N GLN A 198 20.25 6.53 -9.58
CA GLN A 198 20.31 5.60 -10.73
C GLN A 198 20.54 6.35 -12.06
N ARG A 199 20.62 7.69 -12.05
CA ARG A 199 20.83 8.51 -13.26
C ARG A 199 22.30 8.69 -13.64
N ARG A 200 23.22 8.71 -12.68
CA ARG A 200 24.66 8.94 -12.96
C ARG A 200 25.31 7.83 -13.78
N SER A 201 25.00 6.58 -13.48
CA SER A 201 25.62 5.41 -14.13
C SER A 201 25.29 5.27 -15.61
N LEU A 202 24.24 5.93 -16.12
CA LEU A 202 23.86 5.88 -17.55
C LEU A 202 24.47 7.04 -18.35
N CYS A 203 24.71 8.20 -17.72
CA CYS A 203 25.45 9.29 -18.37
C CYS A 203 26.95 8.99 -18.44
N GLU A 204 27.55 8.47 -17.35
CA GLU A 204 28.98 8.13 -17.32
C GLU A 204 29.33 7.00 -18.31
N ALA A 205 28.42 6.04 -18.53
CA ALA A 205 28.58 4.98 -19.53
C ALA A 205 28.41 5.45 -20.99
N SER A 206 27.81 6.63 -21.22
CA SER A 206 27.70 7.26 -22.55
C SER A 206 28.84 8.22 -22.87
N THR A 207 29.67 8.55 -21.87
CA THR A 207 30.80 9.49 -21.98
C THR A 207 32.16 8.83 -21.82
N SER A 208 32.23 7.51 -21.64
CA SER A 208 33.46 6.75 -21.81
C SER A 208 33.75 6.58 -23.31
N PRO A 209 34.86 7.10 -23.83
CA PRO A 209 35.21 7.04 -25.26
C PRO A 209 35.45 5.61 -25.76
#